data_AF-W4V3Y6-F1
#
_entry.id   AF-W4V3Y6-F1
#
_cell.length_a   1.000
_cell.length_b   1.000
_cell.length_c   1.000
_cell.angle_alpha   90.00
_cell.angle_beta   90.00
_cell.angle_gamma   90.00
#
_symmetry.space_group_name_H-M   'P 1'
#
loop_
_entity.id
_entity.type
_entity.pdbx_description
1 polymer ?
#
loop_
_entity_poly.entity_id
_entity_poly.type
_entity_poly.pdbx_seq_one_letter_code
_entity_poly.pdbx_strand_id
1 'polypeptide(L)'
;MLIAENARWDVENRMEEVIDEYLELLKDEKPITVRQCIQSLGKIASAKPELKDRIASGLISFDIMAVKESMRKSILIDILNVLLYIRQEHKTDEIESFILNAVSGEILDNKTKNQISKQMGNMSFH
;
A
#
# COMPACT_ATOMS: atom_id res chain seq x y z
N MET A 1 9.63 9.72 8.96
CA MET A 1 10.53 8.54 8.94
C MET A 1 11.67 8.82 7.96
N LEU A 2 12.88 9.09 8.45
CA LEU A 2 14.03 9.57 7.65
C LEU A 2 14.71 8.49 6.78
N ILE A 3 14.31 7.23 6.91
CA ILE A 3 14.95 6.11 6.20
C ILE A 3 14.42 5.97 4.76
N ALA A 4 13.19 6.43 4.48
CA ALA A 4 12.59 6.34 3.13
C ALA A 4 13.30 7.22 2.08
N GLU A 5 13.93 8.32 2.49
CA GLU A 5 14.71 9.19 1.59
C GLU A 5 16.07 8.59 1.22
N ASN A 6 16.60 7.70 2.06
CA ASN A 6 17.87 6.98 1.81
C ASN A 6 17.68 5.69 0.99
N ALA A 7 16.46 5.18 0.83
CA ALA A 7 16.18 3.98 0.03
C ALA A 7 16.63 4.10 -1.44
N ARG A 8 16.71 5.33 -1.98
CA ARG A 8 17.19 5.58 -3.36
C ARG A 8 18.71 5.37 -3.52
N TRP A 9 19.45 5.26 -2.42
CA TRP A 9 20.91 5.11 -2.37
C TRP A 9 21.35 3.77 -1.75
N ASP A 10 20.42 2.83 -1.56
CA ASP A 10 20.69 1.53 -0.94
C ASP A 10 21.30 0.55 -1.95
N VAL A 11 22.60 0.73 -2.24
CA VAL A 11 23.42 -0.12 -3.13
C VAL A 11 23.72 -1.49 -2.49
N GLU A 12 23.51 -1.65 -1.17
CA GLU A 12 23.83 -2.86 -0.41
C GLU A 12 22.64 -3.82 -0.21
N ASN A 13 21.48 -3.53 -0.82
CA ASN A 13 20.26 -4.33 -0.69
C ASN A 13 19.72 -4.47 0.76
N ARG A 14 20.14 -3.59 1.67
CA ARG A 14 19.76 -3.63 3.10
C ARG A 14 18.27 -3.43 3.32
N MET A 15 17.58 -2.84 2.35
CA MET A 15 16.12 -2.70 2.38
C MET A 15 15.37 -4.03 2.36
N GLU A 16 15.94 -5.08 1.77
CA GLU A 16 15.34 -6.42 1.80
C GLU A 16 15.39 -7.04 3.21
N GLU A 17 16.39 -6.65 4.01
CA GLU A 17 16.56 -7.10 5.40
C GLU A 17 15.63 -6.35 6.37
N VAL A 18 15.41 -5.04 6.15
CA VAL A 18 14.59 -4.21 7.05
C VAL A 18 13.11 -4.11 6.64
N ILE A 19 12.72 -4.67 5.50
CA ILE A 19 11.32 -4.58 5.04
C ILE A 19 10.35 -5.23 6.03
N ASP A 20 10.78 -6.30 6.70
CA ASP A 20 9.95 -6.96 7.73
C ASP A 20 9.74 -6.06 8.94
N GLU A 21 10.79 -5.39 9.43
CA GLU A 21 10.68 -4.39 10.51
C GLU A 21 9.75 -3.24 10.12
N TYR A 22 9.79 -2.83 8.85
CA TYR A 22 8.86 -1.85 8.31
C TYR A 22 7.41 -2.35 8.30
N LEU A 23 7.18 -3.61 7.92
CA LEU A 23 5.87 -4.23 7.96
C LEU A 23 5.35 -4.42 9.40
N GLU A 24 6.23 -4.58 10.39
CA GLU A 24 5.84 -4.60 11.80
C GLU A 24 5.25 -3.27 12.27
N LEU A 25 5.71 -2.14 11.73
CA LEU A 25 5.17 -0.81 12.05
C LEU A 25 3.74 -0.59 11.55
N LEU A 26 3.23 -1.48 10.70
CA LEU A 26 1.79 -1.50 10.38
C LEU A 26 0.96 -1.82 11.63
N LYS A 27 1.52 -2.49 12.64
CA LYS A 27 0.83 -2.83 13.89
C LYS A 27 0.90 -1.72 14.95
N ASP A 28 1.46 -0.55 14.62
CA ASP A 28 1.59 0.57 15.56
C ASP A 28 0.21 1.13 15.95
N GLU A 29 0.03 1.44 17.24
CA GLU A 29 -1.22 2.01 17.76
C GLU A 29 -1.50 3.43 17.24
N LYS A 30 -0.44 4.15 16.82
CA LYS A 30 -0.52 5.52 16.33
C LYS A 30 -0.86 5.52 14.84
N PRO A 31 -2.04 6.05 14.47
CA PRO A 31 -2.54 6.02 13.10
C PRO A 31 -1.65 6.79 12.12
N ILE A 32 -1.04 7.87 12.59
CA ILE A 32 -0.13 8.69 11.78
C ILE A 32 1.11 7.89 11.41
N THR A 33 1.64 7.09 12.34
CA THR A 33 2.81 6.22 12.10
C THR A 33 2.49 5.18 11.03
N VAL A 34 1.34 4.50 11.14
CA VAL A 34 0.89 3.49 10.16
C VAL A 34 0.76 4.10 8.76
N ARG A 35 0.11 5.26 8.64
CA ARG A 35 -0.05 5.96 7.35
C ARG A 35 1.28 6.37 6.73
N GLN A 36 2.21 6.91 7.54
CA GLN A 36 3.55 7.27 7.08
C GLN A 36 4.35 6.04 6.64
N CYS A 37 4.19 4.92 7.34
CA CYS A 37 4.79 3.65 6.96
C CYS A 37 4.31 3.21 5.57
N ILE A 38 2.99 3.15 5.36
CA ILE A 38 2.39 2.75 4.08
C ILE A 38 2.86 3.63 2.93
N GLN A 39 2.87 4.96 3.12
CA GLN A 39 3.37 5.89 2.11
C GLN A 39 4.87 5.70 1.81
N SER A 40 5.65 5.34 2.83
CA SER A 40 7.08 5.02 2.67
C SER A 40 7.26 3.71 1.89
N LEU A 41 6.44 2.68 2.14
CA LEU A 41 6.43 1.44 1.38
C LEU A 41 6.14 1.69 -0.11
N GLY A 42 5.27 2.64 -0.44
CA GLY A 42 5.06 3.07 -1.83
C GLY A 42 6.32 3.63 -2.50
N LYS A 43 7.10 4.44 -1.79
CA LYS A 43 8.38 4.95 -2.28
C LYS A 43 9.40 3.83 -2.45
N ILE A 44 9.45 2.88 -1.52
CA ILE A 44 10.34 1.72 -1.60
C ILE A 44 9.97 0.86 -2.81
N ALA A 45 8.69 0.56 -3.01
CA ALA A 45 8.21 -0.20 -4.18
C ALA A 45 8.58 0.47 -5.52
N SER A 46 8.67 1.81 -5.56
CA SER A 46 9.12 2.52 -6.76
C SER A 46 10.64 2.48 -7.00
N ALA A 47 11.42 2.35 -5.93
CA ALA A 47 12.87 2.31 -6.00
C ALA A 47 13.41 0.88 -6.17
N LYS A 48 12.67 -0.11 -5.67
CA LYS A 48 13.06 -1.52 -5.57
C LYS A 48 11.93 -2.44 -6.05
N PRO A 49 11.84 -2.69 -7.37
CA PRO A 49 10.82 -3.56 -7.95
C PRO A 49 10.76 -4.97 -7.33
N GLU A 50 11.90 -5.49 -6.89
CA GLU A 50 12.04 -6.80 -6.24
C GLU A 50 11.28 -6.93 -4.92
N LEU A 51 10.97 -5.81 -4.25
CA LEU A 51 10.22 -5.81 -2.99
C LEU A 51 8.70 -5.67 -3.18
N LYS A 52 8.22 -5.45 -4.41
CA LYS A 52 6.81 -5.18 -4.70
C LYS A 52 5.88 -6.28 -4.17
N ASP A 53 6.25 -7.54 -4.34
CA ASP A 53 5.43 -8.67 -3.88
C ASP A 53 5.31 -8.71 -2.37
N ARG A 54 6.44 -8.59 -1.67
CA ARG A 54 6.47 -8.60 -0.21
C ARG A 54 5.70 -7.41 0.37
N ILE A 55 5.82 -6.24 -0.24
CA ILE A 55 5.06 -5.05 0.13
C ILE A 55 3.56 -5.28 -0.12
N ALA A 56 3.18 -5.77 -1.30
CA ALA A 56 1.78 -6.03 -1.64
C ALA A 56 1.16 -7.05 -0.67
N SER A 57 1.83 -8.17 -0.41
CA SER A 57 1.37 -9.19 0.55
C SER A 57 1.19 -8.61 1.96
N GLY A 58 2.14 -7.79 2.43
CA GLY A 58 2.05 -7.15 3.73
C GLY A 58 0.87 -6.17 3.83
N LEU A 59 0.61 -5.40 2.78
CA LEU A 59 -0.51 -4.46 2.73
C LEU A 59 -1.88 -5.14 2.59
N ILE A 60 -1.96 -6.22 1.79
CA ILE A 60 -3.19 -7.02 1.62
C ILE A 60 -3.57 -7.71 2.93
N SER A 61 -2.57 -8.15 3.71
CA SER A 61 -2.76 -8.82 5.00
C SER A 61 -3.07 -7.85 6.15
N PHE A 62 -3.10 -6.54 5.89
CA PHE A 62 -3.36 -5.53 6.90
C PHE A 62 -4.80 -5.61 7.41
N ASP A 63 -4.97 -5.87 8.72
CA ASP A 63 -6.30 -5.88 9.34
C ASP A 63 -6.82 -4.46 9.56
N ILE A 64 -7.50 -3.94 8.53
CA ILE A 64 -8.13 -2.62 8.58
C ILE A 64 -9.22 -2.52 9.65
N MET A 65 -9.84 -3.65 10.03
CA MET A 65 -10.94 -3.67 10.99
C MET A 65 -10.44 -3.54 12.43
N ALA A 66 -9.19 -3.93 12.71
CA ALA A 66 -8.54 -3.69 14.00
C ALA A 66 -8.28 -2.20 14.30
N VAL A 67 -8.29 -1.34 13.27
CA VAL A 67 -8.09 0.10 13.43
C VAL A 67 -9.39 0.81 13.84
N LYS A 68 -9.30 1.91 14.61
CA LYS A 68 -10.47 2.75 14.94
C LYS A 68 -11.18 3.23 13.67
N GLU A 69 -12.50 3.15 13.68
CA GLU A 69 -13.39 3.38 12.53
C GLU A 69 -13.11 4.70 11.79
N SER A 70 -12.91 5.80 12.53
CA SER A 70 -12.66 7.14 11.97
C SER A 70 -11.40 7.24 11.11
N MET A 71 -10.51 6.25 11.18
CA MET A 71 -9.19 6.26 10.54
C MET A 71 -9.08 5.23 9.43
N ARG A 72 -9.95 4.20 9.43
CA ARG A 72 -9.96 3.10 8.46
C ARG A 72 -9.97 3.62 7.02
N LYS A 73 -10.82 4.60 6.75
CA LYS A 73 -10.92 5.20 5.41
C LYS A 73 -9.59 5.77 4.93
N SER A 74 -8.91 6.57 5.75
CA SER A 74 -7.65 7.21 5.35
C SER A 74 -6.53 6.19 5.15
N ILE A 75 -6.44 5.18 6.00
CA ILE A 75 -5.45 4.10 5.87
C ILE A 75 -5.74 3.26 4.63
N LEU A 76 -6.99 2.86 4.40
CA LEU A 76 -7.37 2.08 3.23
C LEU A 76 -7.05 2.81 1.93
N ILE A 77 -7.27 4.13 1.87
CA ILE A 77 -6.87 4.95 0.72
C ILE A 77 -5.35 4.91 0.51
N ASP A 78 -4.54 5.06 1.56
CA ASP A 78 -3.08 4.98 1.43
C ASP A 78 -2.64 3.59 0.93
N ILE A 79 -3.23 2.52 1.43
CA ILE A 79 -2.98 1.13 0.96
C ILE A 79 -3.31 1.00 -0.53
N LEU A 80 -4.52 1.42 -0.94
CA LEU A 80 -4.97 1.30 -2.32
C LEU A 80 -4.10 2.10 -3.28
N ASN A 81 -3.61 3.27 -2.88
CA ASN A 81 -2.69 4.06 -3.72
C ASN A 81 -1.38 3.31 -3.97
N VAL A 82 -0.83 2.63 -2.96
CA VAL A 82 0.39 1.83 -3.13
C VAL A 82 0.12 0.58 -3.98
N LEU A 83 -0.98 -0.12 -3.74
CA LEU A 83 -1.34 -1.30 -4.53
C LEU A 83 -1.64 -0.97 -5.99
N LEU A 84 -2.33 0.15 -6.26
CA LEU A 84 -2.55 0.64 -7.63
C LEU A 84 -1.26 1.06 -8.33
N TYR A 85 -0.26 1.52 -7.57
CA TYR A 85 1.07 1.77 -8.10
C TYR A 85 1.76 0.45 -8.49
N ILE A 86 1.83 -0.51 -7.56
CA ILE A 86 2.45 -1.82 -7.80
C ILE A 86 1.79 -2.54 -8.98
N ARG A 87 0.46 -2.52 -9.04
CA ARG A 87 -0.37 -3.11 -10.10
C ARG A 87 0.02 -2.69 -11.51
N GLN A 88 0.54 -1.47 -11.72
CA GLN A 88 0.92 -0.98 -13.05
C GLN A 88 2.00 -1.83 -13.72
N GLU A 89 2.91 -2.39 -12.92
CA GLU A 89 4.04 -3.17 -13.41
C GLU A 89 3.99 -4.63 -12.93
N HIS A 90 3.26 -4.89 -11.84
CA HIS A 90 3.11 -6.22 -11.26
C HIS A 90 1.66 -6.48 -10.85
N LYS A 91 0.88 -6.97 -11.81
CA LYS A 91 -0.53 -7.31 -11.61
C LYS A 91 -0.65 -8.75 -11.11
N THR A 92 -1.22 -8.92 -9.91
CA THR A 92 -1.56 -10.24 -9.36
C THR A 92 -3.05 -10.32 -9.03
N ASP A 93 -3.59 -11.53 -8.95
CA ASP A 93 -5.00 -11.77 -8.65
C ASP A 93 -5.35 -11.33 -7.21
N GLU A 94 -4.40 -11.41 -6.28
CA GLU A 94 -4.57 -10.96 -4.91
C GLU A 94 -4.73 -9.43 -4.85
N ILE A 95 -3.90 -8.70 -5.60
CA ILE A 95 -3.99 -7.23 -5.69
C ILE A 95 -5.33 -6.83 -6.30
N GLU A 96 -5.73 -7.46 -7.41
CA GLU A 96 -7.02 -7.15 -8.05
C GLU A 96 -8.19 -7.44 -7.11
N SER A 97 -8.18 -8.61 -6.48
CA SER A 97 -9.25 -9.04 -5.57
C SER A 97 -9.36 -8.11 -4.37
N PHE A 98 -8.23 -7.70 -3.78
CA PHE A 98 -8.22 -6.77 -2.66
C PHE A 98 -8.81 -5.41 -3.05
N ILE A 99 -8.38 -4.83 -4.18
CA ILE A 99 -8.87 -3.53 -4.63
C ILE A 99 -10.38 -3.60 -4.94
N LEU A 100 -10.84 -4.65 -5.63
CA LEU A 100 -12.27 -4.85 -5.91
C LEU A 100 -13.11 -4.98 -4.64
N ASN A 101 -12.63 -5.75 -3.66
CA ASN A 101 -13.30 -5.90 -2.36
C ASN A 101 -13.34 -4.57 -1.57
N ALA A 102 -12.26 -3.79 -1.60
CA ALA A 102 -12.23 -2.49 -0.95
C ALA A 102 -13.21 -1.48 -1.59
N VAL A 103 -13.37 -1.52 -2.91
CA VAL A 103 -14.32 -0.68 -3.66
C VAL A 103 -15.76 -1.14 -3.45
N SER A 104 -16.03 -2.43 -3.32
CA SER A 104 -17.38 -2.95 -3.06
C SER A 104 -17.81 -2.77 -1.60
N GLY A 105 -16.87 -2.76 -0.65
CA GLY A 105 -17.12 -2.58 0.78
C GLY A 105 -17.59 -1.18 1.20
N GLU A 106 -17.86 -0.99 2.49
CA GLU A 106 -18.53 0.22 3.01
C GLU A 106 -17.58 1.29 3.57
N ILE A 107 -16.28 0.99 3.69
CA ILE A 107 -15.30 1.90 4.29
C ILE A 107 -15.08 3.16 3.43
N LEU A 108 -15.19 3.04 2.11
CA LEU A 108 -14.97 4.13 1.16
C LEU A 108 -16.29 4.81 0.80
N ASP A 109 -16.24 6.13 0.63
CA ASP A 109 -17.37 6.87 0.07
C ASP A 109 -17.44 6.73 -1.46
N ASN A 110 -18.61 6.99 -2.04
CA ASN A 110 -18.86 6.83 -3.48
C ASN A 110 -17.90 7.64 -4.38
N LYS A 111 -17.46 8.83 -3.94
CA LYS A 111 -16.51 9.63 -4.73
C LYS A 111 -15.16 8.93 -4.80
N THR A 112 -14.67 8.44 -3.66
CA THR A 112 -13.41 7.69 -3.60
C THR A 112 -13.48 6.38 -4.40
N LYS A 113 -14.57 5.61 -4.25
CA LYS A 113 -14.82 4.39 -5.03
C LYS A 113 -14.73 4.65 -6.54
N ASN A 114 -15.43 5.67 -7.03
CA ASN A 114 -15.42 6.04 -8.44
C ASN A 114 -14.01 6.44 -8.94
N GLN A 115 -13.23 7.13 -8.11
CA GLN A 115 -11.86 7.50 -8.46
C GLN A 115 -10.96 6.26 -8.61
N ILE A 116 -11.02 5.32 -7.66
CA ILE A 116 -10.24 4.07 -7.69
C ILE A 116 -10.64 3.21 -8.89
N SER A 117 -11.95 3.01 -9.12
CA SER A 117 -12.44 2.25 -10.29
C SER A 117 -11.98 2.85 -11.61
N LYS A 118 -11.95 4.18 -11.71
CA LYS A 118 -11.45 4.87 -12.91
C LYS A 118 -9.95 4.63 -13.11
N GLN A 119 -9.14 4.66 -12.04
CA GLN A 119 -7.72 4.34 -12.11
C GLN A 119 -7.49 2.89 -12.53
N MET A 120 -8.31 1.95 -12.05
CA MET A 120 -8.23 0.54 -12.47
C MET A 120 -8.48 0.35 -13.97
N GLY A 121 -9.49 1.04 -14.54
CA GLY A 121 -9.88 0.92 -15.94
C GLY A 121 -9.00 1.71 -16.92
N ASN A 122 -8.43 2.84 -16.49
CA ASN A 122 -7.56 3.66 -17.33
C ASN A 122 -6.20 3.02 -17.63
N MET A 123 -5.77 2.04 -16.83
CA MET A 123 -4.46 1.36 -16.97
C MET A 123 -4.48 0.18 -17.96
N SER A 124 -5.60 -0.10 -18.62
CA SER A 124 -5.71 -1.16 -19.64
C SER A 124 -5.32 -0.69 -21.06
N PHE A 125 -4.79 0.53 -21.22
CA PHE A 125 -4.56 1.18 -22.53
C PHE A 125 -3.12 1.68 -22.76
N HIS A 126 -2.11 1.12 -22.10
CA HIS A 126 -0.69 1.36 -22.44
C HIS A 126 0.05 0.04 -22.64
#